data_AF-A0A6B9FDC5-F1
#
_entry.id   AF-A0A6B9FDC5-F1
#
_cell.length_a   1.000
_cell.length_b   1.000
_cell.length_c   1.000
_cell.angle_alpha   90.00
_cell.angle_beta   90.00
_cell.angle_gamma   90.00
#
_symmetry.space_group_name_H-M   'P 1'
#
loop_
_entity.id
_entity.type
_entity.pdbx_description
1 polymer ?
#
loop_
_entity_poly.entity_id
_entity_poly.type
_entity_poly.pdbx_seq_one_letter_code
_entity_poly.pdbx_strand_id
1 'polypeptide(L)' 'MRERPCPDCDVQMEQTNVTAEGVGDLYIETERDGGILDRLGVGYQTPLSACLCPECGLTRLYADLSE' A
#
# COMPACT_ATOMS: atom_id res chain seq x y z
N MET A 1 14.28 8.29 1.22
CA MET A 1 13.30 7.44 0.53
C MET A 1 13.94 6.10 0.28
N ARG A 2 13.31 4.98 0.69
CA ARG A 2 13.81 3.65 0.31
C ARG A 2 13.61 3.50 -1.20
N GLU A 3 14.67 3.21 -1.95
CA GLU A 3 14.59 2.89 -3.37
C GLU A 3 13.74 1.62 -3.54
N ARG A 4 12.75 1.67 -4.43
CA ARG A 4 11.75 0.61 -4.61
C ARG A 4 11.73 0.23 -6.09
N PRO A 5 12.61 -0.69 -6.53
CA PRO A 5 12.57 -1.19 -7.91
C PRO A 5 11.33 -2.07 -8.13
N CYS A 6 10.81 -2.03 -9.35
CA CYS A 6 9.78 -2.94 -9.80
C CYS A 6 10.36 -4.36 -9.89
N PRO A 7 9.73 -5.37 -9.27
CA PRO A 7 10.21 -6.75 -9.34
C PRO A 7 10.16 -7.36 -10.75
N ASP A 8 9.33 -6.80 -11.65
CA ASP A 8 9.12 -7.33 -13.00
C ASP A 8 9.97 -6.61 -14.06
N CYS A 9 10.22 -5.31 -13.88
CA CYS A 9 10.91 -4.46 -14.86
C CYS A 9 12.29 -3.97 -14.39
N ASP A 10 12.63 -4.14 -13.11
CA ASP A 10 13.86 -3.64 -12.46
C ASP A 10 14.05 -2.10 -12.48
N VAL A 11 13.05 -1.35 -12.95
CA VAL A 11 13.05 0.13 -12.93
C VAL A 11 12.56 0.71 -11.60
N GLN A 12 12.97 1.94 -11.28
CA GLN A 12 12.47 2.63 -10.08
C GLN A 12 10.96 2.88 -10.19
N MET A 13 10.22 2.52 -9.13
CA MET A 13 8.81 2.83 -9.03
C MET A 13 8.61 4.28 -8.58
N GLU A 14 7.56 4.93 -9.09
CA GLU A 14 7.20 6.31 -8.78
C GLU A 14 6.16 6.36 -7.67
N GLN A 15 6.23 7.38 -6.81
CA GLN A 15 5.21 7.59 -5.78
C GLN A 15 3.90 8.06 -6.43
N THR A 16 2.78 7.46 -6.04
CA THR A 16 1.46 7.80 -6.57
C THR A 16 0.42 7.90 -5.46
N ASN A 17 -0.76 8.41 -5.80
CA ASN A 17 -1.92 8.43 -4.94
C ASN A 17 -2.93 7.39 -5.42
N VAL A 18 -3.55 6.67 -4.48
CA VAL A 18 -4.68 5.81 -4.78
C VAL A 18 -5.94 6.52 -4.29
N THR A 19 -6.83 6.83 -5.23
CA THR A 19 -8.14 7.41 -4.96
C THR A 19 -9.21 6.40 -5.28
N ALA A 20 -10.14 6.16 -4.36
CA ALA A 20 -11.37 5.46 -4.66
C ALA A 20 -12.41 6.50 -5.14
N GLU A 21 -12.90 6.38 -6.37
CA GLU A 21 -13.98 7.24 -6.87
C GLU A 21 -15.32 6.67 -6.37
N GLY A 22 -16.01 7.40 -5.47
CA GLY A 22 -17.26 6.96 -4.84
C GLY A 22 -17.25 7.06 -3.31
N VAL A 23 -18.44 6.97 -2.68
CA VAL A 23 -18.62 7.08 -1.22
C VAL A 23 -18.16 5.79 -0.54
N GLY A 24 -16.85 5.65 -0.37
CA GLY A 24 -16.28 4.55 0.42
C GLY A 24 -14.79 4.73 0.59
N ASP A 25 -14.31 4.63 1.83
CA ASP A 25 -12.87 4.60 2.08
C ASP A 25 -12.27 3.28 1.57
N LEU A 26 -10.99 3.30 1.20
CA LEU A 26 -10.23 2.10 0.86
C LEU A 26 -9.84 1.39 2.17
N TYR A 27 -10.39 0.20 2.40
CA TYR A 27 -10.04 -0.64 3.55
C TYR A 27 -9.19 -1.84 3.10
N ILE A 28 -8.15 -2.16 3.87
CA ILE A 28 -7.45 -3.44 3.74
C ILE A 28 -8.04 -4.37 4.79
N GLU A 29 -8.57 -5.52 4.36
CA GLU A 29 -8.97 -6.60 5.25
C GLU A 29 -7.81 -7.60 5.39
N THR A 30 -7.45 -7.91 6.63
CA THR A 30 -6.44 -8.92 6.96
C THR A 30 -7.07 -9.99 7.86
N GLU A 31 -6.64 -11.24 7.70
CA GLU A 31 -7.07 -12.32 8.61
C GLU A 31 -6.53 -12.04 10.02
N ARG A 32 -7.43 -11.95 10.99
CA ARG A 32 -7.13 -11.52 12.36
C ARG A 32 -6.73 -12.71 13.23
N ASP A 33 -5.44 -13.01 13.23
CA ASP A 33 -4.82 -13.94 14.20
C ASP A 33 -3.92 -13.21 15.22
N GLY A 34 -4.21 -11.93 15.53
CA GLY A 34 -3.60 -11.21 16.67
C GLY A 34 -2.16 -10.72 16.44
N GLY A 35 -1.78 -10.53 15.18
CA GLY A 35 -0.43 -10.11 14.79
C GLY A 35 -0.31 -8.63 14.43
N ILE A 36 0.84 -8.24 13.87
CA ILE A 36 1.15 -6.86 13.43
C ILE A 36 0.12 -6.27 12.45
N LEU A 37 -0.66 -7.14 11.79
CA LEU A 37 -1.68 -6.79 10.80
C LEU A 37 -3.03 -6.37 11.42
N ASP A 38 -3.27 -6.57 12.72
CA ASP A 38 -4.49 -6.12 13.39
C ASP A 38 -4.71 -4.59 13.30
N ARG A 39 -3.63 -3.84 13.03
CA ARG A 39 -3.62 -2.37 12.82
C ARG A 39 -4.03 -1.94 11.39
N LEU A 40 -4.20 -2.89 10.47
CA LEU A 40 -4.65 -2.68 9.10
C LEU A 40 -6.04 -3.31 8.98
N GLY A 41 -7.08 -2.56 9.40
CA GLY A 41 -8.46 -3.06 9.34
C GLY A 41 -9.52 -2.01 9.74
N VAL A 42 -10.79 -2.38 9.66
CA VAL A 42 -11.97 -1.50 9.87
C VAL A 42 -11.98 -0.75 11.21
N GLY A 43 -11.21 -1.20 12.22
CA GLY A 43 -11.08 -0.52 13.52
C GLY A 43 -9.87 0.41 13.67
N TYR A 44 -8.88 0.33 12.77
CA TYR A 44 -7.63 1.10 12.80
C TYR A 44 -7.18 1.47 11.38
N GLN A 45 -7.08 2.77 11.11
CA GLN A 45 -6.60 3.28 9.83
C GLN A 45 -5.09 3.53 9.91
N THR A 46 -4.30 2.64 9.31
CA THR A 46 -2.86 2.88 9.11
C THR A 46 -2.65 3.55 7.76
N PRO A 47 -1.96 4.70 7.68
CA PRO A 47 -1.64 5.34 6.40
C PRO A 47 -0.89 4.41 5.45
N LEU A 48 -1.27 4.44 4.18
CA LEU A 48 -0.60 3.69 3.13
C LEU A 48 0.13 4.64 2.18
N SER A 49 1.34 4.27 1.80
CA SER A 49 2.03 4.86 0.66
C SER A 49 1.90 3.96 -0.57
N ALA A 50 1.61 4.54 -1.73
CA ALA A 50 1.52 3.81 -2.99
C ALA A 50 2.73 4.10 -3.90
N CYS A 51 3.18 3.08 -4.62
CA CYS A 51 4.17 3.20 -5.69
C CYS A 51 3.68 2.48 -6.95
N LEU A 52 3.91 3.09 -8.12
CA LEU A 52 3.53 2.57 -9.44
C LEU A 52 4.78 2.36 -10.29
N CYS A 53 4.87 1.23 -10.99
CA CYS A 53 5.87 1.05 -12.03
C CYS A 53 5.43 1.79 -13.30
N PRO A 54 6.24 2.72 -13.85
CA PRO A 54 5.88 3.48 -15.04
C PRO A 54 5.88 2.65 -16.33
N GLU A 55 6.50 1.47 -16.33
CA GLU A 55 6.59 0.62 -17.54
C GLU A 55 5.48 -0.42 -17.62
N CYS A 56 5.26 -1.20 -16.54
CA CYS A 56 4.29 -2.30 -16.55
C CYS A 56 3.00 -2.01 -15.76
N GLY A 57 2.94 -0.89 -15.02
CA GLY A 57 1.76 -0.51 -14.24
C GLY A 57 1.58 -1.26 -12.91
N LEU A 58 2.53 -2.10 -12.48
CA LEU A 58 2.48 -2.75 -11.16
C LEU A 58 2.34 -1.68 -10.06
N THR A 59 1.31 -1.81 -9.22
CA THR A 59 1.09 -0.92 -8.06
C THR A 59 1.33 -1.67 -6.77
N ARG A 60 2.09 -1.08 -5.85
CA ARG A 60 2.37 -1.63 -4.51
C ARG A 60 1.92 -0.63 -3.44
N LEU A 61 1.26 -1.15 -2.40
CA LEU A 61 0.85 -0.41 -1.21
C LEU A 61 1.73 -0.82 -0.03
N TYR A 62 2.22 0.17 0.73
CA TYR A 62 3.06 -0.03 1.91
C TYR A 62 2.40 0.62 3.11
N ALA A 63 2.14 -0.16 4.16
CA ALA A 63 1.66 0.35 5.42
C ALA A 63 2.79 1.05 6.19
N ASP A 64 2.48 2.23 6.74
CA ASP A 64 3.37 2.93 7.65
C ASP A 64 3.21 2.38 9.07
N LEU A 65 3.82 1.22 9.30
CA LEU A 65 3.82 0.58 10.61
C LEU A 65 4.89 1.26 11.49
N SER A 66 4.45 1.91 12.57
CA SER A 66 5.33 2.31 13.66
C SER A 66 5.78 1.06 14.43
N GLU A 67 7.09 0.95 14.67
CA GLU A 67 7.69 -0.14 15.46
C GLU A 67 7.06 -0.29 16.85
#